data_AF-A0AAN4R6A5-F1
#
_entry.id   AF-A0AAN4R6A5-F1
#
_cell.length_a   1.000
_cell.length_b   1.000
_cell.length_c   1.000
_cell.angle_alpha   90.00
_cell.angle_beta   90.00
_cell.angle_gamma   90.00
#
_symmetry.space_group_name_H-M   'P 1'
#
loop_
_entity.id
_entity.type
_entity.pdbx_description
1 polymer ?
#
loop_
_entity_poly.entity_id
_entity_poly.type
_entity_poly.pdbx_seq_one_letter_code
_entity_poly.pdbx_strand_id
1 'polypeptide(L)'
;MPNSAITPRVIWLLAGEASGDVLGAHLMQALHARDPHLIFVGIGGPRMEALGLASLFPMRDLAVMGLVEVLPRIRQLSQRLNEAVNDVVLRQPDLIVTIDSPGFALRFLKRLRHVTVPKIHYVGPQVWAWHEKRVHSFPELWDRLLCLLPFEVEWFGERGVAVDFVGHPVLQSGADQGDAKRFRLRHGIADEAPVLILMPGSRRSEVPRLLPVYGKMLALLKQRLPGIVPVLPLSPLVAQTVRAAVARWPVKPIIVTELHDKHDAFAAAGAALTKSGTSTLELALAHVPMAVAYRVNPVTAFMARRLIKVKYVAMVNLLAGREVVPELLQERCTPEDLADASYALLTDPALGAAQREAFDAVMAQLRPPASPSHNGTPSDAAAEAVLRILNERRPVTALGTVTTTEPDAP
;
A
#
# COMPACT_ATOMS: atom_id res chain seq x y z
N MET A 1 45.34 5.88 17.40
CA MET A 1 44.31 5.63 16.36
C MET A 1 43.25 6.70 16.55
N PRO A 2 43.18 7.76 15.73
CA PRO A 2 42.15 8.78 15.88
C PRO A 2 40.80 8.16 15.51
N ASN A 3 39.87 8.20 16.46
CA ASN A 3 38.49 7.80 16.31
C ASN A 3 37.84 8.79 15.33
N SER A 4 37.77 8.46 14.04
CA SER A 4 37.00 9.24 13.08
C SER A 4 35.54 9.20 13.51
N ALA A 5 35.09 10.23 14.21
CA ALA A 5 33.70 10.39 14.63
C ALA A 5 32.83 10.31 13.37
N ILE A 6 32.13 9.19 13.19
CA ILE A 6 31.15 9.01 12.12
C ILE A 6 30.09 10.07 12.37
N THR A 7 30.07 11.14 11.57
CA THR A 7 28.95 12.08 11.59
C THR A 7 27.70 11.29 11.20
N PRO A 8 26.69 11.19 12.08
CA PRO A 8 25.53 10.38 11.80
C PRO A 8 24.75 10.99 10.63
N ARG A 9 24.40 10.16 9.66
CA ARG A 9 23.66 10.60 8.47
C ARG A 9 22.18 10.75 8.80
N VAL A 10 21.57 11.82 8.34
CA VAL A 10 20.19 12.19 8.63
C VAL A 10 19.32 11.97 7.39
N ILE A 11 18.33 11.09 7.53
CA ILE A 11 17.30 10.87 6.50
C ILE A 11 15.99 11.50 6.98
N TRP A 12 15.46 12.41 6.17
CA TRP A 12 14.18 13.05 6.43
C TRP A 12 13.05 12.29 5.74
N LEU A 13 12.10 11.75 6.52
CA LEU A 13 11.02 10.89 6.05
C LEU A 13 9.66 11.60 6.12
N LEU A 14 8.77 11.35 5.16
CA LEU A 14 7.38 11.82 5.18
C LEU A 14 6.41 10.69 4.85
N ALA A 15 5.61 10.29 5.83
CA ALA A 15 4.40 9.50 5.66
C ALA A 15 3.17 10.37 6.00
N GLY A 16 2.16 10.36 5.11
CA GLY A 16 0.93 11.14 5.31
C GLY A 16 -0.27 10.33 5.81
N GLU A 17 -0.19 8.99 5.77
CA GLU A 17 -1.30 8.08 6.06
C GLU A 17 -0.78 6.80 6.74
N ALA A 18 -1.68 6.02 7.35
CA ALA A 18 -1.33 4.79 8.06
C ALA A 18 -0.63 3.73 7.18
N SER A 19 -0.97 3.65 5.88
CA SER A 19 -0.25 2.78 4.92
C SER A 19 1.20 3.21 4.73
N GLY A 20 1.44 4.52 4.62
CA GLY A 20 2.78 5.11 4.53
C GLY A 20 3.59 4.89 5.81
N ASP A 21 2.95 4.94 6.99
CA ASP A 21 3.60 4.66 8.28
C ASP A 21 4.10 3.20 8.38
N VAL A 22 3.30 2.22 7.92
CA VAL A 22 3.73 0.82 7.84
C VAL A 22 4.93 0.67 6.89
N LEU A 23 4.84 1.27 5.70
CA LEU A 23 5.89 1.15 4.69
C LEU A 23 7.19 1.84 5.14
N GLY A 24 7.08 3.02 5.74
CA GLY A 24 8.19 3.77 6.32
C GLY A 24 8.85 3.02 7.47
N ALA A 25 8.07 2.37 8.33
CA ALA A 25 8.62 1.56 9.41
C ALA A 25 9.43 0.36 8.89
N HIS A 26 8.93 -0.38 7.89
CA HIS A 26 9.69 -1.46 7.27
C HIS A 26 10.97 -0.96 6.58
N LEU A 27 10.90 0.21 5.92
CA LEU A 27 12.09 0.84 5.33
C LEU A 27 13.12 1.23 6.40
N MET A 28 12.69 1.86 7.49
CA MET A 28 13.57 2.24 8.60
C MET A 28 14.26 1.02 9.23
N GLN A 29 13.53 -0.07 9.45
CA GLN A 29 14.09 -1.33 9.93
C GLN A 29 15.16 -1.89 8.99
N ALA A 30 14.86 -1.95 7.69
CA ALA A 30 15.77 -2.43 6.67
C ALA A 30 17.02 -1.54 6.52
N LEU A 31 16.87 -0.23 6.73
CA LEU A 31 17.98 0.73 6.73
C LEU A 31 18.85 0.58 7.99
N HIS A 32 18.26 0.52 9.19
CA HIS A 32 19.00 0.31 10.44
C HIS A 32 19.70 -1.03 10.53
N ALA A 33 19.16 -2.08 9.91
CA ALA A 33 19.84 -3.37 9.79
C ALA A 33 21.16 -3.27 9.00
N ARG A 34 21.30 -2.27 8.13
CA ARG A 34 22.49 -2.02 7.30
C ARG A 34 23.40 -0.93 7.86
N ASP A 35 22.81 0.11 8.46
CA ASP A 35 23.51 1.19 9.15
C ASP A 35 22.72 1.63 10.40
N PRO A 36 23.12 1.16 11.60
CA PRO A 36 22.45 1.50 12.85
C PRO A 36 22.69 2.95 13.30
N HIS A 37 23.59 3.70 12.64
CA HIS A 37 23.90 5.08 12.98
C HIS A 37 23.04 6.11 12.22
N LEU A 38 22.14 5.65 11.34
CA LEU A 38 21.19 6.53 10.64
C LEU A 38 20.22 7.19 11.63
N ILE A 39 20.08 8.50 11.49
CA ILE A 39 19.10 9.30 12.23
C ILE A 39 17.89 9.55 11.32
N PHE A 40 16.70 9.25 11.83
CA PHE A 40 15.45 9.50 11.14
C PHE A 40 14.71 10.69 11.75
N VAL A 41 14.34 11.64 10.91
CA VAL A 41 13.54 12.83 11.29
C VAL A 41 12.43 13.03 10.27
N GLY A 42 11.45 13.87 10.58
CA GLY A 42 10.42 14.26 9.62
C GLY A 42 9.03 13.98 10.15
N ILE A 43 8.16 13.34 9.36
CA ILE A 43 6.76 13.11 9.73
C ILE A 43 6.45 11.63 9.53
N GLY A 44 6.10 10.95 10.61
CA GLY A 44 5.68 9.55 10.61
C GLY A 44 4.57 9.30 11.62
N GLY A 45 3.96 8.13 11.54
CA GLY A 45 2.97 7.68 12.50
C GLY A 45 3.60 6.85 13.62
N PRO A 46 2.77 6.18 14.44
CA PRO A 46 3.23 5.44 15.60
C PRO A 46 4.25 4.34 15.30
N ARG A 47 4.22 3.72 14.09
CA ARG A 47 5.16 2.65 13.74
C ARG A 47 6.55 3.18 13.44
N MET A 48 6.63 4.30 12.71
CA MET A 48 7.90 4.99 12.46
C MET A 48 8.44 5.62 13.75
N GLU A 49 7.59 6.23 14.56
CA GLU A 49 7.98 6.81 15.87
C GLU A 49 8.58 5.74 16.80
N ALA A 50 8.02 4.53 16.83
CA ALA A 50 8.55 3.41 17.61
C ALA A 50 9.96 2.96 17.18
N LEU A 51 10.40 3.34 15.98
CA LEU A 51 11.73 3.06 15.42
C LEU A 51 12.68 4.27 15.53
N GLY A 52 12.32 5.27 16.33
CA GLY A 52 13.17 6.41 16.63
C GLY A 52 12.98 7.62 15.71
N LEU A 53 11.95 7.64 14.84
CA LEU A 53 11.61 8.85 14.12
C LEU A 53 11.00 9.88 15.07
N ALA A 54 11.63 11.04 15.18
CA ALA A 54 11.05 12.19 15.88
C ALA A 54 10.09 12.94 14.94
N SER A 55 8.79 12.69 15.08
CA SER A 55 7.77 13.29 14.22
C SER A 55 7.61 14.78 14.53
N LEU A 56 7.74 15.64 13.51
CA LEU A 56 7.67 17.10 13.62
C LEU A 56 6.30 17.57 14.14
N PHE A 57 5.25 16.85 13.76
CA PHE A 57 3.89 17.03 14.22
C PHE A 57 3.10 15.73 14.01
N PRO A 58 1.94 15.54 14.66
CA PRO A 58 1.16 14.31 14.51
C PRO A 58 0.76 14.05 13.05
N MET A 59 1.09 12.86 12.50
CA MET A 59 0.76 12.48 11.12
C MET A 59 -0.75 12.62 10.79
N ARG A 60 -1.62 12.44 11.78
CA ARG A 60 -3.08 12.63 11.65
C ARG A 60 -3.49 14.02 11.19
N ASP A 61 -2.63 15.03 11.34
CA ASP A 61 -2.86 16.38 10.84
C ASP A 61 -2.83 16.44 9.30
N LEU A 62 -2.15 15.47 8.66
CA LEU A 62 -2.09 15.31 7.20
C LEU A 62 -3.21 14.42 6.65
N ALA A 63 -3.75 13.53 7.49
CA ALA A 63 -4.78 12.57 7.11
C ALA A 63 -6.14 13.26 6.91
N VAL A 64 -6.35 13.86 5.73
CA VAL A 64 -7.64 14.43 5.33
C VAL A 64 -8.17 13.70 4.10
N MET A 65 -9.31 13.02 4.26
CA MET A 65 -9.92 12.23 3.20
C MET A 65 -11.09 12.96 2.53
N GLY A 66 -10.93 13.35 1.27
CA GLY A 66 -12.03 13.85 0.43
C GLY A 66 -12.02 15.37 0.22
N LEU A 67 -12.47 15.80 -0.96
CA LEU A 67 -12.39 17.20 -1.43
C LEU A 67 -13.10 18.20 -0.50
N VAL A 68 -14.24 17.81 0.08
CA VAL A 68 -15.05 18.67 0.97
C VAL A 68 -14.45 18.76 2.38
N GLU A 69 -13.88 17.66 2.88
CA GLU A 69 -13.27 17.59 4.22
C GLU A 69 -11.95 18.37 4.30
N VAL A 70 -11.31 18.61 3.15
CA VAL A 70 -10.06 19.41 3.03
C VAL A 70 -10.30 20.91 3.18
N LEU A 71 -11.43 21.44 2.72
CA LEU A 71 -11.71 22.89 2.73
C LEU A 71 -11.54 23.55 4.10
N PRO A 72 -12.12 23.04 5.21
CA PRO A 72 -11.96 23.66 6.52
C PRO A 72 -10.53 23.54 7.08
N ARG A 73 -9.76 22.55 6.61
CA ARG A 73 -8.39 22.25 7.10
C ARG A 73 -7.28 22.81 6.21
N ILE A 74 -7.61 23.52 5.12
CA ILE A 74 -6.61 23.99 4.15
C ILE A 74 -5.56 24.93 4.79
N ARG A 75 -5.97 25.77 5.75
CA ARG A 75 -5.07 26.65 6.49
C ARG A 75 -4.07 25.85 7.34
N GLN A 76 -4.56 24.87 8.08
CA GLN A 76 -3.73 23.97 8.88
C GLN A 76 -2.76 23.19 7.99
N LEU A 77 -3.23 22.60 6.89
CA LEU A 77 -2.37 21.87 5.95
C LEU A 77 -1.29 22.77 5.33
N SER A 78 -1.61 24.03 5.04
CA SER A 78 -0.64 25.01 4.54
C SER A 78 0.41 25.36 5.62
N GLN A 79 0.01 25.48 6.88
CA GLN A 79 0.94 25.68 8.01
C GLN A 79 1.87 24.48 8.17
N ARG A 80 1.32 23.25 8.21
CA ARG A 80 2.11 22.01 8.28
C ARG A 80 3.08 21.85 7.11
N LEU A 81 2.67 22.26 5.91
CA LEU A 81 3.54 22.30 4.74
C LEU A 81 4.71 23.26 4.93
N ASN A 82 4.47 24.47 5.44
CA ASN A 82 5.53 25.45 5.70
C ASN A 82 6.47 24.98 6.82
N GLU A 83 5.93 24.40 7.90
CA GLU A 83 6.72 23.81 8.99
C GLU A 83 7.67 22.73 8.46
N ALA A 84 7.16 21.78 7.67
CA ALA A 84 7.98 20.72 7.09
C ALA A 84 9.08 21.26 6.15
N VAL A 85 8.76 22.26 5.32
CA VAL A 85 9.75 22.88 4.42
C VAL A 85 10.83 23.60 5.20
N ASN A 86 10.44 24.39 6.22
CA ASN A 86 11.39 25.11 7.07
C ASN A 86 12.30 24.13 7.83
N ASP A 87 11.74 23.02 8.31
CA ASP A 87 12.48 21.97 9.00
C ASP A 87 13.59 21.38 8.13
N VAL A 88 13.28 21.02 6.88
CA VAL A 88 14.28 20.55 5.91
C VAL A 88 15.35 21.60 5.63
N VAL A 89 14.95 22.85 5.42
CA VAL A 89 15.88 23.95 5.11
C VAL A 89 16.83 24.22 6.28
N LEU A 90 16.35 24.14 7.53
CA LEU A 90 17.16 24.35 8.72
C LEU A 90 18.07 23.15 9.03
N ARG A 91 17.56 21.92 8.89
CA ARG A 91 18.33 20.71 9.22
C ARG A 91 19.34 20.32 8.16
N GLN A 92 19.09 20.64 6.89
CA GLN A 92 19.90 20.19 5.74
C GLN A 92 20.18 18.67 5.80
N PRO A 93 19.13 17.82 5.76
CA PRO A 93 19.32 16.37 5.84
C PRO A 93 20.12 15.86 4.64
N ASP A 94 20.75 14.68 4.77
CA ASP A 94 21.52 14.06 3.70
C ASP A 94 20.62 13.51 2.58
N LEU A 95 19.38 13.15 2.91
CA LEU A 95 18.41 12.60 1.98
C LEU A 95 16.97 12.86 2.45
N ILE A 96 16.05 13.07 1.50
CA ILE A 96 14.62 13.16 1.76
C ILE A 96 13.92 11.96 1.12
N VAL A 97 13.11 11.23 1.88
CA VAL A 97 12.22 10.18 1.33
C VAL A 97 10.78 10.52 1.66
N THR A 98 9.97 10.67 0.62
CA THR A 98 8.52 10.87 0.77
C THR A 98 7.80 9.58 0.42
N ILE A 99 6.81 9.17 1.22
CA ILE A 99 6.17 7.86 1.15
C ILE A 99 4.67 8.07 0.89
N ASP A 100 4.23 7.70 -0.31
CA ASP A 100 2.85 7.85 -0.77
C ASP A 100 2.33 9.30 -0.56
N SER A 101 1.02 9.46 -0.31
CA SER A 101 0.34 10.74 -0.05
C SER A 101 0.61 11.81 -1.12
N PRO A 102 0.31 11.54 -2.41
CA PRO A 102 0.66 12.44 -3.50
C PRO A 102 -0.01 13.83 -3.41
N GLY A 103 -1.03 14.01 -2.56
CA GLY A 103 -1.62 15.33 -2.30
C GLY A 103 -0.68 16.26 -1.54
N PHE A 104 -0.13 15.80 -0.42
CA PHE A 104 0.75 16.58 0.44
C PHE A 104 2.21 16.46 -0.02
N ALA A 105 2.69 15.23 -0.28
CA ALA A 105 4.06 14.97 -0.70
C ALA A 105 4.45 15.75 -1.97
N LEU A 106 3.58 15.78 -3.00
CA LEU A 106 3.90 16.53 -4.22
C LEU A 106 3.93 18.05 -4.01
N ARG A 107 3.13 18.60 -3.09
CA ARG A 107 3.19 20.04 -2.75
C ARG A 107 4.47 20.35 -1.97
N PHE A 108 4.85 19.46 -1.05
CA PHE A 108 6.08 19.53 -0.29
C PHE A 108 7.31 19.50 -1.20
N LEU A 109 7.41 18.51 -2.07
CA LEU A 109 8.50 18.39 -3.05
C LEU A 109 8.57 19.60 -4.00
N LYS A 110 7.41 20.13 -4.44
CA LYS A 110 7.36 21.35 -5.26
C LYS A 110 7.95 22.57 -4.57
N ARG A 111 7.78 22.71 -3.24
CA ARG A 111 8.37 23.79 -2.43
C ARG A 111 9.87 23.60 -2.21
N LEU A 112 10.35 22.36 -2.30
CA LEU A 112 11.77 22.01 -2.13
C LEU A 112 12.55 21.87 -3.45
N ARG A 113 11.98 22.30 -4.59
CA ARG A 113 12.65 22.21 -5.91
C ARG A 113 14.02 22.90 -5.96
N HIS A 114 14.20 23.97 -5.20
CA HIS A 114 15.47 24.71 -5.14
C HIS A 114 16.47 24.15 -4.11
N VAL A 115 16.05 23.19 -3.29
CA VAL A 115 16.91 22.56 -2.28
C VAL A 115 17.71 21.44 -2.94
N THR A 116 19.03 21.44 -2.77
CA THR A 116 19.96 20.51 -3.45
C THR A 116 20.03 19.12 -2.81
N VAL A 117 19.41 18.93 -1.64
CA VAL A 117 19.30 17.63 -0.96
C VAL A 117 18.65 16.60 -1.87
N PRO A 118 19.21 15.39 -2.06
CA PRO A 118 18.59 14.36 -2.89
C PRO A 118 17.22 13.94 -2.34
N LYS A 119 16.32 13.58 -3.23
CA LYS A 119 14.92 13.27 -2.95
C LYS A 119 14.53 11.95 -3.59
N ILE A 120 13.94 11.08 -2.79
CA ILE A 120 13.30 9.84 -3.23
C ILE A 120 11.80 9.98 -2.99
N HIS A 121 11.01 9.55 -3.96
CA HIS A 121 9.60 9.28 -3.74
C HIS A 121 9.38 7.78 -3.72
N TYR A 122 8.79 7.26 -2.64
CA TYR A 122 8.44 5.86 -2.48
C TYR A 122 6.93 5.72 -2.67
N VAL A 123 6.54 4.80 -3.56
CA VAL A 123 5.18 4.56 -4.07
C VAL A 123 4.82 5.50 -5.21
N GLY A 124 4.86 4.94 -6.43
CA GLY A 124 4.40 5.60 -7.65
C GLY A 124 2.98 6.16 -7.52
N PRO A 125 2.74 7.46 -7.77
CA PRO A 125 1.39 7.96 -7.89
C PRO A 125 0.70 7.25 -9.05
N GLN A 126 -0.45 6.61 -8.83
CA GLN A 126 -1.19 5.82 -9.84
C GLN A 126 -1.87 6.69 -10.92
N VAL A 127 -1.17 7.68 -11.46
CA VAL A 127 -1.64 8.63 -12.48
C VAL A 127 -1.89 7.94 -13.82
N TRP A 128 -1.25 6.80 -14.07
CA TRP A 128 -1.49 5.93 -15.23
C TRP A 128 -2.95 5.46 -15.32
N ALA A 129 -3.65 5.32 -14.18
CA ALA A 129 -5.04 4.88 -14.17
C ALA A 129 -6.05 5.97 -14.55
N TRP A 130 -5.77 7.26 -14.29
CA TRP A 130 -6.81 8.31 -14.35
C TRP A 130 -6.35 9.75 -14.67
N HIS A 131 -5.04 10.06 -14.65
CA HIS A 131 -4.55 11.44 -14.82
C HIS A 131 -3.11 11.53 -15.37
N GLU A 132 -2.87 10.86 -16.49
CA GLU A 132 -1.56 10.75 -17.15
C GLU A 132 -0.82 12.09 -17.30
N LYS A 133 -1.51 13.19 -17.66
CA LYS A 133 -0.91 14.52 -17.82
C LYS A 133 -0.14 15.02 -16.58
N ARG A 134 -0.42 14.50 -15.38
CA ARG A 134 0.25 14.91 -14.15
C ARG A 134 1.72 14.49 -14.11
N VAL A 135 2.08 13.43 -14.85
CA VAL A 135 3.44 12.86 -14.88
C VAL A 135 4.47 13.85 -15.40
N HIS A 136 4.09 14.77 -16.29
CA HIS A 136 5.00 15.79 -16.83
C HIS A 136 5.60 16.70 -15.74
N SER A 137 4.97 16.78 -14.57
CA SER A 137 5.51 17.54 -13.45
C SER A 137 6.48 16.77 -12.56
N PHE A 138 6.67 15.46 -12.77
CA PHE A 138 7.42 14.58 -11.87
C PHE A 138 8.94 14.61 -12.03
N PRO A 139 9.53 14.70 -13.25
CA PRO A 139 10.98 14.67 -13.41
C PRO A 139 11.77 15.70 -12.59
N GLU A 140 11.14 16.81 -12.19
CA GLU A 140 11.77 17.87 -11.40
C GLU A 140 11.57 17.74 -9.87
N LEU A 141 10.80 16.75 -9.41
CA LEU A 141 10.38 16.67 -8.01
C LEU A 141 11.23 15.74 -7.15
N TRP A 142 11.84 14.73 -7.76
CA TRP A 142 12.69 13.75 -7.09
C TRP A 142 13.75 13.20 -8.02
N ASP A 143 14.82 12.70 -7.44
CA ASP A 143 15.95 12.08 -8.13
C ASP A 143 15.66 10.61 -8.46
N ARG A 144 14.87 9.91 -7.63
CA ARG A 144 14.41 8.53 -7.89
C ARG A 144 12.98 8.28 -7.38
N LEU A 145 12.26 7.46 -8.13
CA LEU A 145 10.95 6.91 -7.78
C LEU A 145 11.08 5.41 -7.48
N LEU A 146 10.68 4.99 -6.30
CA LEU A 146 10.59 3.56 -5.94
C LEU A 146 9.19 3.05 -6.28
N CYS A 147 9.10 2.30 -7.38
CA CYS A 147 7.87 1.73 -7.91
C CYS A 147 7.52 0.40 -7.24
N LEU A 148 6.22 0.17 -7.04
CA LEU A 148 5.71 -1.05 -6.39
C LEU A 148 5.19 -2.07 -7.40
N LEU A 149 4.87 -1.64 -8.62
CA LEU A 149 4.35 -2.52 -9.67
C LEU A 149 5.36 -2.58 -10.81
N PRO A 150 5.60 -3.76 -11.41
CA PRO A 150 6.65 -3.95 -12.41
C PRO A 150 6.43 -3.07 -13.65
N PHE A 151 5.19 -2.94 -14.13
CA PHE A 151 4.87 -2.12 -15.30
C PHE A 151 5.05 -0.61 -15.05
N GLU A 152 5.10 -0.15 -13.80
CA GLU A 152 5.33 1.26 -13.48
C GLU A 152 6.72 1.71 -13.92
N VAL A 153 7.71 0.81 -13.90
CA VAL A 153 9.09 1.10 -14.30
C VAL A 153 9.14 1.60 -15.74
N GLU A 154 8.58 0.82 -16.66
CA GLU A 154 8.53 1.17 -18.08
C GLU A 154 7.69 2.43 -18.28
N TRP A 155 6.49 2.47 -17.69
CA TRP A 155 5.57 3.58 -17.87
C TRP A 155 6.15 4.93 -17.42
N PHE A 156 6.79 4.99 -16.25
CA PHE A 156 7.44 6.20 -15.74
C PHE A 156 8.78 6.49 -16.45
N GLY A 157 9.55 5.45 -16.78
CA GLY A 157 10.84 5.57 -17.46
C GLY A 157 10.72 6.21 -18.84
N GLU A 158 9.73 5.80 -19.65
CA GLU A 158 9.40 6.43 -20.94
C GLU A 158 9.06 7.92 -20.83
N ARG A 159 8.67 8.37 -19.63
CA ARG A 159 8.25 9.74 -19.33
C ARG A 159 9.34 10.55 -18.62
N GLY A 160 10.57 10.06 -18.65
CA GLY A 160 11.76 10.74 -18.14
C GLY A 160 11.89 10.71 -16.61
N VAL A 161 11.18 9.80 -15.93
CA VAL A 161 11.32 9.62 -14.49
C VAL A 161 12.31 8.50 -14.20
N ALA A 162 13.32 8.83 -13.41
CA ALA A 162 14.29 7.91 -12.88
C ALA A 162 13.63 6.97 -11.85
N VAL A 163 13.62 5.66 -12.11
CA VAL A 163 12.83 4.66 -11.36
C VAL A 163 13.67 3.48 -10.89
N ASP A 164 13.26 2.89 -9.77
CA ASP A 164 13.70 1.58 -9.30
C ASP A 164 12.46 0.73 -8.96
N PHE A 165 12.43 -0.55 -9.36
CA PHE A 165 11.41 -1.48 -8.91
C PHE A 165 11.84 -2.15 -7.61
N VAL A 166 11.10 -1.89 -6.54
CA VAL A 166 11.44 -2.39 -5.21
C VAL A 166 10.49 -3.50 -4.75
N GLY A 167 9.63 -4.00 -5.64
CA GLY A 167 8.61 -4.98 -5.29
C GLY A 167 7.45 -4.38 -4.50
N HIS A 168 6.43 -5.20 -4.25
CA HIS A 168 5.20 -4.75 -3.60
C HIS A 168 5.14 -5.16 -2.12
N PRO A 169 4.85 -4.24 -1.18
CA PRO A 169 4.86 -4.51 0.27
C PRO A 169 3.81 -5.52 0.74
N VAL A 170 2.86 -5.91 -0.13
CA VAL A 170 1.90 -6.98 0.17
C VAL A 170 2.60 -8.28 0.50
N LEU A 171 3.77 -8.55 -0.09
CA LEU A 171 4.59 -9.73 0.19
C LEU A 171 5.10 -9.79 1.63
N GLN A 172 5.04 -8.68 2.36
CA GLN A 172 5.39 -8.57 3.78
C GLN A 172 4.17 -8.30 4.67
N SER A 173 2.96 -8.50 4.14
CA SER A 173 1.73 -8.31 4.92
C SER A 173 1.46 -9.45 5.89
N GLY A 174 1.94 -10.67 5.61
CA GLY A 174 1.65 -11.88 6.38
C GLY A 174 0.24 -12.42 6.18
N ALA A 175 -0.46 -12.01 5.11
CA ALA A 175 -1.81 -12.49 4.80
C ALA A 175 -1.89 -14.01 4.56
N ASP A 176 -0.78 -14.61 4.12
CA ASP A 176 -0.54 -16.04 3.94
C ASP A 176 -0.21 -16.81 5.24
N GLN A 177 -0.04 -16.09 6.36
CA GLN A 177 0.34 -16.67 7.66
C GLN A 177 -0.86 -16.90 8.61
N GLY A 178 -2.08 -16.82 8.07
CA GLY A 178 -3.31 -17.05 8.82
C GLY A 178 -3.50 -18.51 9.23
N ASP A 179 -4.33 -18.75 10.24
CA ASP A 179 -4.68 -20.10 10.71
C ASP A 179 -6.20 -20.30 10.66
N ALA A 180 -6.61 -21.13 9.70
CA ALA A 180 -8.01 -21.47 9.47
C ALA A 180 -8.66 -22.16 10.68
N LYS A 181 -7.94 -23.09 11.33
CA LYS A 181 -8.47 -23.87 12.45
C LYS A 181 -8.68 -22.98 13.66
N ARG A 182 -7.72 -22.10 13.93
CA ARG A 182 -7.82 -21.09 14.99
C ARG A 182 -9.01 -20.16 14.76
N PHE A 183 -9.22 -19.70 13.53
CA PHE A 183 -10.40 -18.88 13.20
C PHE A 183 -11.71 -19.62 13.47
N ARG A 184 -11.83 -20.84 12.92
CA ARG A 184 -13.05 -21.66 13.03
C ARG A 184 -13.38 -21.97 14.49
N LEU A 185 -12.39 -22.39 15.28
CA LEU A 185 -12.56 -22.67 16.70
C LEU A 185 -13.00 -21.42 17.48
N ARG A 186 -12.32 -20.28 17.27
CA ARG A 186 -12.62 -19.02 17.97
C ARG A 186 -14.06 -18.56 17.75
N HIS A 187 -14.58 -18.73 16.54
CA HIS A 187 -15.91 -18.25 16.15
C HIS A 187 -16.98 -19.34 16.08
N GLY A 188 -16.68 -20.57 16.52
CA GLY A 188 -17.63 -21.69 16.54
C GLY A 188 -18.12 -22.10 15.15
N ILE A 189 -17.27 -22.00 14.13
CA ILE A 189 -17.60 -22.33 12.75
C ILE A 189 -17.35 -23.83 12.52
N ALA A 190 -18.35 -24.56 12.01
CA ALA A 190 -18.20 -25.96 11.64
C ALA A 190 -17.18 -26.15 10.50
N ASP A 191 -16.51 -27.30 10.45
CA ASP A 191 -15.43 -27.56 9.48
C ASP A 191 -15.87 -27.41 8.02
N GLU A 192 -17.05 -27.93 7.67
CA GLU A 192 -17.62 -27.86 6.31
C GLU A 192 -18.39 -26.57 6.01
N ALA A 193 -18.50 -25.65 6.98
CA ALA A 193 -19.23 -24.41 6.75
C ALA A 193 -18.47 -23.53 5.74
N PRO A 194 -19.11 -23.09 4.63
CA PRO A 194 -18.46 -22.22 3.67
C PRO A 194 -18.29 -20.83 4.28
N VAL A 195 -17.05 -20.36 4.31
CA VAL A 195 -16.70 -19.03 4.82
C VAL A 195 -16.55 -18.09 3.63
N LEU A 196 -17.29 -16.97 3.65
CA LEU A 196 -17.27 -15.95 2.60
C LEU A 196 -16.81 -14.61 3.17
N ILE A 197 -15.68 -14.11 2.68
CA ILE A 197 -15.15 -12.80 3.06
C ILE A 197 -15.90 -11.71 2.28
N LEU A 198 -16.37 -10.68 2.98
CA LEU A 198 -17.03 -9.52 2.41
C LEU A 198 -16.29 -8.25 2.83
N MET A 199 -15.62 -7.59 1.89
CA MET A 199 -14.87 -6.35 2.14
C MET A 199 -15.57 -5.17 1.47
N PRO A 200 -16.45 -4.42 2.19
CA PRO A 200 -17.24 -3.33 1.62
C PRO A 200 -16.45 -2.03 1.37
N GLY A 201 -15.13 -2.05 1.56
CA GLY A 201 -14.24 -0.90 1.49
C GLY A 201 -13.85 -0.35 2.87
N SER A 202 -12.78 0.43 2.90
CA SER A 202 -12.22 1.02 4.12
C SER A 202 -12.77 2.42 4.43
N ARG A 203 -13.51 3.03 3.50
CA ARG A 203 -13.98 4.42 3.60
C ARG A 203 -15.44 4.50 4.00
N ARG A 204 -15.77 5.47 4.86
CA ARG A 204 -17.14 5.77 5.31
C ARG A 204 -18.13 6.05 4.17
N SER A 205 -17.65 6.62 3.07
CA SER A 205 -18.46 6.92 1.88
C SER A 205 -18.74 5.72 0.98
N GLU A 206 -17.98 4.63 1.12
CA GLU A 206 -18.07 3.44 0.27
C GLU A 206 -18.99 2.39 0.87
N VAL A 207 -18.82 2.15 2.18
CA VAL A 207 -19.56 1.15 2.95
C VAL A 207 -21.08 1.21 2.73
N PRO A 208 -21.77 2.37 2.83
CA PRO A 208 -23.23 2.43 2.69
C PRO A 208 -23.75 2.01 1.31
N ARG A 209 -22.90 1.96 0.29
CA ARG A 209 -23.31 1.61 -1.09
C ARG A 209 -23.29 0.11 -1.34
N LEU A 210 -22.33 -0.60 -0.75
CA LEU A 210 -22.16 -2.04 -0.95
C LEU A 210 -22.93 -2.87 0.08
N LEU A 211 -23.04 -2.41 1.33
CA LEU A 211 -23.73 -3.18 2.38
C LEU A 211 -25.17 -3.57 2.02
N PRO A 212 -26.03 -2.70 1.45
CA PRO A 212 -27.38 -3.11 1.06
C PRO A 212 -27.40 -4.21 0.00
N VAL A 213 -26.44 -4.18 -0.94
CA VAL A 213 -26.31 -5.18 -2.00
C VAL A 213 -25.85 -6.51 -1.41
N TYR A 214 -24.83 -6.50 -0.55
CA TYR A 214 -24.36 -7.70 0.15
C TYR A 214 -25.43 -8.33 1.03
N GLY A 215 -26.24 -7.53 1.74
CA GLY A 215 -27.34 -8.06 2.56
C GLY A 215 -28.39 -8.81 1.73
N LYS A 216 -28.76 -8.28 0.56
CA LYS A 216 -29.69 -8.94 -0.38
C LYS A 216 -29.06 -10.19 -1.00
N MET A 217 -27.80 -10.10 -1.42
CA MET A 217 -27.03 -11.22 -1.96
C MET A 217 -26.97 -12.39 -0.95
N LEU A 218 -26.71 -12.10 0.33
CA LEU A 218 -26.70 -13.13 1.38
C LEU A 218 -28.07 -13.79 1.57
N ALA A 219 -29.17 -13.07 1.35
CA ALA A 219 -30.51 -13.66 1.39
C ALA A 219 -30.67 -14.75 0.32
N LEU A 220 -30.18 -14.48 -0.89
CA LEU A 220 -30.19 -15.41 -2.02
C LEU A 220 -29.22 -16.58 -1.78
N LEU A 221 -27.99 -16.26 -1.37
CA LEU A 221 -26.93 -17.26 -1.18
C LEU A 221 -27.26 -18.24 -0.05
N LYS A 222 -27.91 -17.79 1.03
CA LYS A 222 -28.35 -18.65 2.13
C LYS A 222 -29.31 -19.76 1.67
N GLN A 223 -30.13 -19.50 0.65
CA GLN A 223 -31.05 -20.52 0.12
C GLN A 223 -30.30 -21.64 -0.60
N ARG A 224 -29.14 -21.33 -1.19
CA ARG A 224 -28.29 -22.29 -1.92
C ARG A 224 -27.23 -22.95 -1.02
N LEU A 225 -26.77 -22.22 -0.01
CA LEU A 225 -25.76 -22.63 0.97
C LEU A 225 -26.24 -22.29 2.38
N PRO A 226 -27.09 -23.13 3.02
CA PRO A 226 -27.68 -22.82 4.33
C PRO A 226 -26.68 -22.59 5.46
N GLY A 227 -25.48 -23.17 5.37
CA GLY A 227 -24.39 -23.05 6.34
C GLY A 227 -23.40 -21.91 6.09
N ILE A 228 -23.68 -20.99 5.15
CA ILE A 228 -22.77 -19.89 4.79
C ILE A 228 -22.44 -18.99 6.00
N VAL A 229 -21.15 -18.72 6.19
CA VAL A 229 -20.63 -17.84 7.24
C VAL A 229 -19.98 -16.61 6.60
N PRO A 230 -20.69 -15.47 6.56
CA PRO A 230 -20.11 -14.22 6.09
C PRO A 230 -19.17 -13.63 7.15
N VAL A 231 -18.00 -13.19 6.71
CA VAL A 231 -16.99 -12.53 7.55
C VAL A 231 -16.67 -11.16 6.96
N LEU A 232 -16.68 -10.12 7.79
CA LEU A 232 -16.38 -8.74 7.40
C LEU A 232 -15.10 -8.26 8.12
N PRO A 233 -13.93 -8.36 7.47
CA PRO A 233 -12.73 -7.67 7.91
C PRO A 233 -12.85 -6.16 7.64
N LEU A 234 -12.75 -5.35 8.69
CA LEU A 234 -13.00 -3.91 8.65
C LEU A 234 -11.93 -3.11 9.37
N SER A 235 -11.63 -1.91 8.88
CA SER A 235 -10.87 -0.95 9.69
C SER A 235 -11.68 -0.54 10.93
N PRO A 236 -11.04 -0.27 12.09
CA PRO A 236 -11.72 0.22 13.28
C PRO A 236 -12.59 1.47 13.03
N LEU A 237 -12.18 2.32 12.07
CA LEU A 237 -12.87 3.57 11.72
C LEU A 237 -14.31 3.39 11.22
N VAL A 238 -14.61 2.26 10.57
CA VAL A 238 -15.93 1.97 9.97
C VAL A 238 -16.69 0.87 10.71
N ALA A 239 -16.01 0.14 11.62
CA ALA A 239 -16.56 -1.06 12.26
C ALA A 239 -17.89 -0.79 12.99
N GLN A 240 -18.01 0.31 13.73
CA GLN A 240 -19.24 0.65 14.46
C GLN A 240 -20.41 0.93 13.52
N THR A 241 -20.18 1.71 12.45
CA THR A 241 -21.19 2.00 11.43
C THR A 241 -21.65 0.74 10.72
N VAL A 242 -20.71 -0.14 10.38
CA VAL A 242 -21.04 -1.43 9.73
C VAL A 242 -21.82 -2.33 10.66
N ARG A 243 -21.43 -2.47 11.93
CA ARG A 243 -22.16 -3.28 12.93
C ARG A 243 -23.64 -2.91 12.99
N ALA A 244 -23.94 -1.61 13.04
CA ALA A 244 -25.32 -1.13 13.03
C ALA A 244 -26.05 -1.47 11.73
N ALA A 245 -25.40 -1.28 10.58
CA ALA A 245 -25.99 -1.52 9.27
C ALA A 245 -26.27 -3.00 8.98
N VAL A 246 -25.41 -3.92 9.44
CA VAL A 246 -25.56 -5.37 9.22
C VAL A 246 -26.40 -6.06 10.29
N ALA A 247 -26.82 -5.34 11.34
CA ALA A 247 -27.61 -5.90 12.44
C ALA A 247 -28.94 -6.53 11.97
N ARG A 248 -29.48 -6.12 10.81
CA ARG A 248 -30.73 -6.66 10.26
C ARG A 248 -30.53 -7.61 9.09
N TRP A 249 -29.29 -8.03 8.82
CA TRP A 249 -29.02 -8.97 7.72
C TRP A 249 -29.63 -10.35 7.97
N PRO A 250 -30.03 -11.06 6.90
CA PRO A 250 -30.63 -12.40 6.98
C PRO A 250 -29.64 -13.48 7.47
N VAL A 251 -28.34 -13.19 7.36
CA VAL A 251 -27.25 -13.96 7.92
C VAL A 251 -26.37 -12.99 8.70
N LYS A 252 -26.14 -13.28 9.97
CA LYS A 252 -25.31 -12.44 10.84
C LYS A 252 -23.85 -12.66 10.50
N PRO A 253 -23.10 -11.61 10.11
CA PRO A 253 -21.70 -11.78 9.82
C PRO A 253 -20.83 -11.72 11.08
N ILE A 254 -19.68 -12.38 11.01
CA ILE A 254 -18.57 -12.18 11.95
C ILE A 254 -17.84 -10.91 11.54
N ILE A 255 -17.62 -9.99 12.48
CA ILE A 255 -16.91 -8.73 12.21
C ILE A 255 -15.53 -8.79 12.84
N VAL A 256 -14.52 -8.61 12.00
CA VAL A 256 -13.10 -8.73 12.36
C VAL A 256 -12.42 -7.38 12.18
N THR A 257 -11.75 -6.89 13.23
CA THR A 257 -11.01 -5.61 13.19
C THR A 257 -9.52 -5.77 13.41
N GLU A 258 -9.10 -6.88 14.03
CA GLU A 258 -7.70 -7.16 14.31
C GLU A 258 -7.02 -7.79 13.10
N LEU A 259 -5.77 -7.40 12.84
CA LEU A 259 -5.02 -7.86 11.68
C LEU A 259 -4.81 -9.38 11.69
N HIS A 260 -4.46 -9.93 12.85
CA HIS A 260 -4.24 -11.37 13.03
C HIS A 260 -5.52 -12.19 12.75
N ASP A 261 -6.65 -11.73 13.30
CA ASP A 261 -7.94 -12.39 13.10
C ASP A 261 -8.44 -12.22 11.64
N LYS A 262 -8.02 -11.14 10.95
CA LYS A 262 -8.26 -10.97 9.50
C LYS A 262 -7.50 -12.01 8.67
N HIS A 263 -6.24 -12.28 8.99
CA HIS A 263 -5.46 -13.30 8.26
C HIS A 263 -5.98 -14.70 8.55
N ASP A 264 -6.32 -14.99 9.80
CA ASP A 264 -7.04 -16.20 10.21
C ASP A 264 -8.34 -16.39 9.40
N ALA A 265 -9.12 -15.31 9.23
CA ALA A 265 -10.32 -15.33 8.41
C ALA A 265 -10.04 -15.60 6.93
N PHE A 266 -8.96 -15.04 6.37
CA PHE A 266 -8.55 -15.33 4.98
C PHE A 266 -8.18 -16.80 4.82
N ALA A 267 -7.38 -17.36 5.73
CA ALA A 267 -7.02 -18.78 5.70
C ALA A 267 -8.24 -19.71 5.80
N ALA A 268 -9.30 -19.29 6.51
CA ALA A 268 -10.54 -20.06 6.62
C ALA A 268 -11.49 -19.92 5.42
N ALA A 269 -11.30 -18.91 4.57
CA ALA A 269 -12.24 -18.50 3.53
C ALA A 269 -12.19 -19.41 2.30
N GLY A 270 -13.38 -19.77 1.80
CA GLY A 270 -13.51 -20.44 0.50
C GLY A 270 -13.59 -19.45 -0.67
N ALA A 271 -14.10 -18.24 -0.41
CA ALA A 271 -14.18 -17.18 -1.41
C ALA A 271 -14.23 -15.78 -0.75
N ALA A 272 -14.03 -14.74 -1.55
CA ALA A 272 -14.14 -13.35 -1.13
C ALA A 272 -14.85 -12.46 -2.17
N LEU A 273 -15.65 -11.51 -1.68
CA LEU A 273 -16.06 -10.32 -2.43
C LEU A 273 -15.34 -9.11 -1.88
N THR A 274 -14.54 -8.48 -2.73
CA THR A 274 -13.72 -7.34 -2.33
C THR A 274 -13.86 -6.19 -3.28
N LYS A 275 -13.49 -5.00 -2.83
CA LYS A 275 -13.32 -3.86 -3.73
C LYS A 275 -11.94 -3.95 -4.39
N SER A 276 -11.80 -3.36 -5.59
CA SER A 276 -10.49 -3.06 -6.15
C SER A 276 -9.61 -2.23 -5.18
N GLY A 277 -8.38 -2.71 -4.99
CA GLY A 277 -7.34 -2.09 -4.18
C GLY A 277 -6.34 -3.13 -3.69
N THR A 278 -5.50 -2.75 -2.73
CA THR A 278 -4.49 -3.64 -2.13
C THR A 278 -5.10 -4.91 -1.53
N SER A 279 -6.34 -4.87 -1.07
CA SER A 279 -7.06 -6.05 -0.57
C SER A 279 -7.14 -7.19 -1.59
N THR A 280 -7.17 -6.89 -2.90
CA THR A 280 -7.12 -7.94 -3.94
C THR A 280 -5.78 -8.68 -3.95
N LEU A 281 -4.68 -7.98 -3.65
CA LEU A 281 -3.37 -8.61 -3.55
C LEU A 281 -3.22 -9.38 -2.24
N GLU A 282 -3.77 -8.88 -1.12
CA GLU A 282 -3.74 -9.61 0.17
C GLU A 282 -4.52 -10.93 0.09
N LEU A 283 -5.72 -10.91 -0.51
CA LEU A 283 -6.52 -12.12 -0.73
C LEU A 283 -5.83 -13.10 -1.68
N ALA A 284 -5.17 -12.59 -2.72
CA ALA A 284 -4.44 -13.42 -3.66
C ALA A 284 -3.20 -14.06 -3.01
N LEU A 285 -2.50 -13.32 -2.16
CA LEU A 285 -1.39 -13.83 -1.36
C LEU A 285 -1.85 -14.93 -0.38
N ALA A 286 -3.05 -14.79 0.18
CA ALA A 286 -3.68 -15.80 1.04
C ALA A 286 -4.38 -16.93 0.26
N HIS A 287 -4.20 -17.01 -1.07
CA HIS A 287 -4.82 -17.99 -1.98
C HIS A 287 -6.36 -18.06 -1.92
N VAL A 288 -7.03 -16.97 -1.54
CA VAL A 288 -8.49 -16.90 -1.43
C VAL A 288 -9.09 -16.52 -2.79
N PRO A 289 -9.86 -17.42 -3.45
CA PRO A 289 -10.58 -17.06 -4.66
C PRO A 289 -11.51 -15.87 -4.43
N MET A 290 -11.63 -14.98 -5.41
CA MET A 290 -12.39 -13.75 -5.22
C MET A 290 -13.11 -13.28 -6.47
N ALA A 291 -14.06 -12.37 -6.25
CA ALA A 291 -14.58 -11.47 -7.26
C ALA A 291 -14.53 -10.03 -6.75
N VAL A 292 -14.38 -9.08 -7.67
CA VAL A 292 -14.35 -7.65 -7.37
C VAL A 292 -15.74 -7.06 -7.52
N ALA A 293 -16.24 -6.45 -6.45
CA ALA A 293 -17.53 -5.78 -6.41
C ALA A 293 -17.34 -4.28 -6.14
N TYR A 294 -17.87 -3.42 -7.00
CA TYR A 294 -17.81 -1.98 -6.74
C TYR A 294 -18.98 -1.19 -7.30
N ARG A 295 -19.45 -0.21 -6.51
CA ARG A 295 -20.57 0.67 -6.88
C ARG A 295 -20.33 2.09 -6.38
N VAL A 296 -20.23 3.04 -7.30
CA VAL A 296 -20.29 4.48 -7.01
C VAL A 296 -21.61 5.10 -7.51
N ASN A 297 -21.86 6.36 -7.12
CA ASN A 297 -22.99 7.14 -7.64
C ASN A 297 -22.95 7.13 -9.19
N PRO A 298 -24.09 6.94 -9.89
CA PRO A 298 -24.16 6.98 -11.35
C PRO A 298 -23.42 8.15 -12.01
N VAL A 299 -23.48 9.35 -11.44
CA VAL A 299 -22.75 10.53 -11.96
C VAL A 299 -21.24 10.33 -11.84
N THR A 300 -20.77 9.82 -10.69
CA THR A 300 -19.36 9.47 -10.50
C THR A 300 -18.94 8.35 -11.45
N ALA A 301 -19.79 7.32 -11.65
CA ALA A 301 -19.52 6.22 -12.56
C ALA A 301 -19.39 6.72 -14.01
N PHE A 302 -20.30 7.61 -14.43
CA PHE A 302 -20.27 8.22 -15.75
C PHE A 302 -18.98 9.01 -15.99
N MET A 303 -18.57 9.84 -15.02
CA MET A 303 -17.29 10.57 -15.10
C MET A 303 -16.09 9.62 -15.09
N ALA A 304 -16.10 8.63 -14.20
CA ALA A 304 -15.02 7.66 -14.06
C ALA A 304 -14.80 6.87 -15.35
N ARG A 305 -15.86 6.42 -16.04
CA ARG A 305 -15.75 5.74 -17.35
C ARG A 305 -15.04 6.56 -18.42
N ARG A 306 -15.11 7.89 -18.34
CA ARG A 306 -14.46 8.79 -19.31
C ARG A 306 -13.01 9.13 -18.93
N LEU A 307 -12.62 8.91 -17.68
CA LEU A 307 -11.32 9.27 -17.13
C LEU A 307 -10.39 8.05 -16.91
N ILE A 308 -10.96 6.91 -16.54
CA ILE A 308 -10.22 5.67 -16.31
C ILE A 308 -9.79 5.10 -17.67
N LYS A 309 -8.49 4.96 -17.87
CA LYS A 309 -7.92 4.45 -19.14
C LYS A 309 -7.60 2.96 -19.11
N VAL A 310 -7.67 2.33 -17.95
CA VAL A 310 -7.27 0.94 -17.77
C VAL A 310 -8.41 -0.02 -18.05
N LYS A 311 -8.08 -1.17 -18.66
CA LYS A 311 -9.05 -2.22 -19.02
C LYS A 311 -9.60 -2.96 -17.80
N TYR A 312 -8.78 -3.09 -16.76
CA TYR A 312 -9.09 -3.80 -15.52
C TYR A 312 -9.01 -2.85 -14.34
N VAL A 313 -9.88 -3.03 -13.35
CA VAL A 313 -9.85 -2.26 -12.11
C VAL A 313 -9.19 -3.06 -11.00
N ALA A 314 -9.30 -4.39 -10.99
CA ALA A 314 -8.66 -5.24 -10.00
C ALA A 314 -7.13 -5.27 -10.21
N MET A 315 -6.34 -5.11 -9.15
CA MET A 315 -4.88 -5.08 -9.26
C MET A 315 -4.33 -6.42 -9.79
N VAL A 316 -4.94 -7.54 -9.37
CA VAL A 316 -4.59 -8.88 -9.87
C VAL A 316 -4.84 -9.04 -11.38
N ASN A 317 -5.93 -8.47 -11.92
CA ASN A 317 -6.23 -8.52 -13.35
C ASN A 317 -5.31 -7.58 -14.15
N LEU A 318 -5.01 -6.41 -13.60
CA LEU A 318 -4.05 -5.46 -14.18
C LEU A 318 -2.66 -6.09 -14.34
N LEU A 319 -2.16 -6.73 -13.29
CA LEU A 319 -0.86 -7.41 -13.31
C LEU A 319 -0.86 -8.66 -14.20
N ALA A 320 -1.99 -9.37 -14.28
CA ALA A 320 -2.12 -10.53 -15.16
C ALA A 320 -2.31 -10.16 -16.64
N GLY A 321 -2.66 -8.90 -16.96
CA GLY A 321 -3.02 -8.48 -18.32
C GLY A 321 -4.32 -9.11 -18.86
N ARG A 322 -5.07 -9.83 -18.02
CA ARG A 322 -6.32 -10.53 -18.36
C ARG A 322 -7.28 -10.57 -17.16
N GLU A 323 -8.54 -10.94 -17.41
CA GLU A 323 -9.50 -11.18 -16.33
C GLU A 323 -9.18 -12.51 -15.66
N VAL A 324 -8.54 -12.45 -14.49
CA VAL A 324 -8.31 -13.58 -13.58
C VAL A 324 -9.49 -13.73 -12.62
N VAL A 325 -9.97 -12.60 -12.10
CA VAL A 325 -11.10 -12.53 -11.17
C VAL A 325 -12.25 -11.73 -11.80
N PRO A 326 -13.52 -12.14 -11.61
CA PRO A 326 -14.65 -11.40 -12.16
C PRO A 326 -14.72 -9.97 -11.62
N GLU A 327 -14.96 -8.99 -12.49
CA GLU A 327 -15.16 -7.58 -12.09
C GLU A 327 -16.64 -7.17 -12.16
N LEU A 328 -17.40 -7.40 -11.09
CA LEU A 328 -18.81 -7.06 -10.94
C LEU A 328 -18.98 -5.59 -10.56
N LEU A 329 -18.77 -4.71 -11.54
CA LEU A 329 -18.79 -3.26 -11.37
C LEU A 329 -20.15 -2.66 -11.76
N GLN A 330 -20.56 -1.63 -11.02
CA GLN A 330 -21.72 -0.79 -11.31
C GLN A 330 -23.01 -1.56 -11.57
N GLU A 331 -23.47 -1.66 -12.82
CA GLU A 331 -24.70 -2.35 -13.22
C GLU A 331 -24.60 -3.86 -13.02
N ARG A 332 -23.40 -4.44 -13.03
CA ARG A 332 -23.15 -5.85 -12.67
C ARG A 332 -22.97 -6.08 -11.17
N CYS A 333 -22.95 -5.01 -10.37
CA CYS A 333 -22.89 -5.11 -8.92
C CYS A 333 -24.31 -5.29 -8.34
N THR A 334 -24.99 -6.34 -8.80
CA THR A 334 -26.35 -6.70 -8.37
C THR A 334 -26.31 -7.82 -7.31
N PRO A 335 -27.33 -7.93 -6.45
CA PRO A 335 -27.41 -9.04 -5.50
C PRO A 335 -27.31 -10.43 -6.17
N GLU A 336 -27.93 -10.57 -7.33
CA GLU A 336 -27.99 -11.80 -8.12
C GLU A 336 -26.61 -12.18 -8.67
N ASP A 337 -25.97 -11.26 -9.40
CA ASP A 337 -24.63 -11.50 -9.99
C ASP A 337 -23.59 -11.81 -8.90
N LEU A 338 -23.65 -11.09 -7.77
CA LEU A 338 -22.75 -11.34 -6.65
C LEU A 338 -23.02 -12.69 -5.98
N ALA A 339 -24.27 -13.13 -5.92
CA ALA A 339 -24.63 -14.42 -5.33
C ALA A 339 -24.18 -15.56 -6.25
N ASP A 340 -24.37 -15.42 -7.57
CA ASP A 340 -23.90 -16.40 -8.56
C ASP A 340 -22.39 -16.53 -8.57
N ALA A 341 -21.66 -15.41 -8.59
CA ALA A 341 -20.20 -15.42 -8.53
C ALA A 341 -19.69 -16.02 -7.21
N SER A 342 -20.29 -15.65 -6.07
CA SER A 342 -19.91 -16.19 -4.77
C SER A 342 -20.19 -17.70 -4.69
N TYR A 343 -21.34 -18.14 -5.19
CA TYR A 343 -21.68 -19.56 -5.23
C TYR A 343 -20.71 -20.34 -6.10
N ALA A 344 -20.42 -19.86 -7.31
CA ALA A 344 -19.46 -20.51 -8.21
C ALA A 344 -18.07 -20.62 -7.56
N LEU A 345 -17.55 -19.54 -6.97
CA LEU A 345 -16.25 -19.57 -6.29
C LEU A 345 -16.21 -20.53 -5.10
N LEU A 346 -17.32 -20.70 -4.38
CA LEU A 346 -17.43 -21.60 -3.23
C LEU A 346 -17.66 -23.07 -3.60
N THR A 347 -18.14 -23.37 -4.82
CA THR A 347 -18.61 -24.72 -5.19
C THR A 347 -17.92 -25.31 -6.40
N ASP A 348 -17.28 -24.50 -7.24
CA ASP A 348 -16.49 -24.95 -8.39
C ASP A 348 -14.99 -24.96 -8.02
N PRO A 349 -14.40 -26.13 -7.73
CA PRO A 349 -13.00 -26.21 -7.37
C PRO A 349 -12.06 -25.85 -8.53
N ALA A 350 -12.48 -26.02 -9.79
CA ALA A 350 -11.66 -25.69 -10.96
C ALA A 350 -11.53 -24.17 -11.11
N LEU A 351 -12.61 -23.42 -10.88
CA LEU A 351 -12.57 -21.96 -10.88
C LEU A 351 -11.63 -21.42 -9.79
N GLY A 352 -11.72 -21.97 -8.58
CA GLY A 352 -10.82 -21.60 -7.48
C GLY A 352 -9.36 -21.96 -7.76
N ALA A 353 -9.10 -23.12 -8.37
CA ALA A 353 -7.75 -23.56 -8.73
C ALA A 353 -7.11 -22.65 -9.79
N ALA A 354 -7.87 -22.31 -10.84
CA ALA A 354 -7.41 -21.42 -11.90
C ALA A 354 -7.06 -20.00 -11.38
N GLN A 355 -7.82 -19.49 -10.40
CA GLN A 355 -7.49 -18.23 -9.74
C GLN A 355 -6.21 -18.34 -8.91
N ARG A 356 -6.05 -19.40 -8.11
CA ARG A 356 -4.84 -19.61 -7.28
C ARG A 356 -3.57 -19.71 -8.12
N GLU A 357 -3.60 -20.45 -9.23
CA GLU A 357 -2.46 -20.52 -10.16
C GLU A 357 -2.09 -19.13 -10.72
N ALA A 358 -3.09 -18.35 -11.11
CA ALA A 358 -2.87 -16.99 -11.57
C ALA A 358 -2.36 -16.06 -10.45
N PHE A 359 -2.80 -16.27 -9.21
CA PHE A 359 -2.30 -15.51 -8.06
C PHE A 359 -0.82 -15.78 -7.82
N ASP A 360 -0.36 -17.03 -7.91
CA ASP A 360 1.05 -17.38 -7.78
C ASP A 360 1.91 -16.66 -8.83
N ALA A 361 1.45 -16.64 -10.08
CA ALA A 361 2.10 -15.92 -11.17
C ALA A 361 2.13 -14.40 -10.93
N VAL A 362 1.06 -13.82 -10.40
CA VAL A 362 1.00 -12.39 -10.05
C VAL A 362 1.93 -12.08 -8.87
N MET A 363 1.92 -12.89 -7.80
CA MET A 363 2.78 -12.69 -6.63
C MET A 363 4.26 -12.80 -6.97
N ALA A 364 4.62 -13.69 -7.91
CA ALA A 364 5.99 -13.79 -8.40
C ALA A 364 6.48 -12.50 -9.08
N GLN A 365 5.62 -11.83 -9.84
CA GLN A 365 5.93 -10.55 -10.50
C GLN A 365 6.13 -9.39 -9.52
N LEU A 366 5.60 -9.51 -8.29
CA LEU A 366 5.69 -8.47 -7.27
C LEU A 366 6.98 -8.52 -6.45
N ARG A 367 7.82 -9.54 -6.65
CA ARG A 367 9.12 -9.64 -5.98
C ARG A 367 10.10 -8.63 -6.59
N PRO A 368 10.94 -7.97 -5.78
CA PRO A 368 12.01 -7.15 -6.34
C PRO A 368 12.98 -8.02 -7.17
N PRO A 369 13.73 -7.41 -8.11
CA PRO A 369 14.78 -8.11 -8.85
C PRO A 369 15.80 -8.73 -7.90
N ALA A 370 16.40 -9.88 -8.24
CA ALA A 370 17.43 -10.46 -7.38
C ALA A 370 18.66 -9.54 -7.29
N SER A 371 19.17 -9.35 -6.07
CA SER A 371 20.37 -8.55 -5.79
C SER A 371 21.18 -9.21 -4.67
N PRO A 372 22.52 -9.23 -4.75
CA PRO A 372 23.36 -9.69 -3.64
C PRO A 372 23.30 -8.75 -2.42
N SER A 373 22.77 -7.53 -2.58
CA SER A 373 22.73 -6.49 -1.55
C SER A 373 21.44 -6.49 -0.72
N HIS A 374 20.48 -7.37 -1.05
CA HIS A 374 19.21 -7.49 -0.34
C HIS A 374 18.72 -8.93 -0.26
N ASN A 375 17.91 -9.24 0.77
CA ASN A 375 17.36 -10.59 0.97
C ASN A 375 16.12 -10.92 0.11
N GLY A 376 15.78 -10.08 -0.87
CA GLY A 376 14.62 -10.27 -1.75
C GLY A 376 13.30 -9.76 -1.19
N THR A 377 13.31 -9.11 -0.02
CA THR A 377 12.12 -8.42 0.49
C THR A 377 11.98 -7.01 -0.10
N PRO A 378 10.74 -6.53 -0.31
CA PRO A 378 10.52 -5.18 -0.82
C PRO A 378 11.15 -4.07 0.03
N SER A 379 11.08 -4.17 1.35
CA SER A 379 11.71 -3.20 2.26
C SER A 379 13.23 -3.14 2.11
N ASP A 380 13.86 -4.28 1.91
CA ASP A 380 15.30 -4.35 1.72
C ASP A 380 15.74 -3.80 0.36
N ALA A 381 14.98 -4.08 -0.70
CA ALA A 381 15.24 -3.50 -2.02
C ALA A 381 15.09 -1.96 -2.00
N ALA A 382 14.08 -1.46 -1.28
CA ALA A 382 13.93 -0.02 -1.06
C ALA A 382 15.09 0.56 -0.23
N ALA A 383 15.55 -0.13 0.81
CA ALA A 383 16.70 0.30 1.61
C ALA A 383 17.99 0.32 0.78
N GLU A 384 18.21 -0.66 -0.10
CA GLU A 384 19.34 -0.66 -1.04
C GLU A 384 19.30 0.58 -1.95
N ALA A 385 18.16 0.86 -2.58
CA ALA A 385 18.01 2.02 -3.44
C ALA A 385 18.25 3.35 -2.70
N VAL A 386 17.75 3.45 -1.47
CA VAL A 386 17.98 4.61 -0.58
C VAL A 386 19.47 4.78 -0.25
N LEU A 387 20.15 3.71 0.17
CA LEU A 387 21.56 3.76 0.53
C LEU A 387 22.47 4.03 -0.67
N ARG A 388 22.11 3.53 -1.86
CA ARG A 388 22.83 3.81 -3.10
C ARG A 388 22.90 5.32 -3.36
N ILE A 389 21.75 6.01 -3.32
CA ILE A 389 21.71 7.47 -3.52
C ILE A 389 22.43 8.21 -2.38
N LEU A 390 22.24 7.75 -1.14
CA LEU A 390 22.91 8.35 0.03
C LEU A 390 24.44 8.26 -0.07
N ASN A 391 24.98 7.19 -0.65
CA ASN A 391 26.42 6.95 -0.79
C ASN A 391 27.04 7.66 -2.00
N GLU A 392 26.30 7.83 -3.11
CA GLU A 392 26.78 8.49 -4.35
C GLU A 392 27.28 9.93 -4.14
N ARG A 393 26.91 10.60 -3.03
CA ARG A 393 27.31 11.98 -2.71
C ARG A 393 28.38 12.13 -1.63
N ARG A 394 29.03 11.05 -1.18
CA ARG A 394 30.21 11.21 -0.30
C ARG A 394 31.35 11.83 -1.13
N PRO A 395 31.94 12.97 -0.75
CA PRO A 395 33.16 13.42 -1.41
C PRO A 395 34.23 12.35 -1.21
N VAL A 396 34.83 11.89 -2.32
CA VAL A 396 35.99 11.00 -2.34
C VAL A 396 37.18 11.79 -1.81
N THR A 397 37.28 11.93 -0.49
CA THR A 397 38.44 12.53 0.18
C THR A 397 38.70 11.78 1.48
N ALA A 398 39.24 10.57 1.36
CA ALA A 398 39.96 9.89 2.43
C ALA A 398 40.74 8.68 1.90
N LEU A 399 41.55 8.84 0.84
CA LEU A 399 42.61 7.90 0.47
C LEU A 399 43.70 8.69 -0.30
N GLY A 400 44.24 9.72 0.36
CA GLY A 400 45.49 10.33 -0.07
C GLY A 400 46.64 9.50 0.45
N THR A 401 47.23 8.68 -0.41
CA THR A 401 48.52 8.02 -0.17
C THR A 401 49.58 9.09 0.10
N VAL A 402 50.09 9.14 1.33
CA VAL A 402 51.27 9.92 1.67
C VAL A 402 52.48 9.20 1.06
N THR A 403 52.90 9.63 -0.12
CA THR A 403 54.26 9.36 -0.61
C THR A 403 55.21 10.25 0.19
N THR A 404 55.91 9.66 1.15
CA THR A 404 57.06 10.27 1.81
C THR A 404 58.23 10.30 0.82
N THR A 405 58.55 11.47 0.28
CA THR A 405 59.84 11.75 -0.34
C THR A 405 60.84 12.09 0.77
N GLU A 406 61.81 11.21 0.99
CA GLU A 406 63.06 11.50 1.71
C GLU A 406 63.89 12.52 0.90
N PRO A 407 64.49 13.54 1.54
CA PRO A 407 65.52 14.33 0.89
C PRO A 407 66.89 13.70 1.15
N ASP A 408 67.58 13.33 0.08
CA ASP A 408 69.02 13.09 0.06
C ASP A 408 69.77 14.33 0.60
N ALA A 409 70.73 14.09 1.48
CA ALA A 409 71.86 14.99 1.69
C ALA A 409 73.15 14.14 1.88
N PRO A 410 74.29 14.60 1.35
CA PRO A 410 75.49 13.78 1.09
C PRO A 410 76.32 13.41 2.31
#